data_AF-A0A812U1K5-F1
#
_entry.id   AF-A0A812U1K5-F1
#
_cell.length_a   1.000
_cell.length_b   1.000
_cell.length_c   1.000
_cell.angle_alpha   90.00
_cell.angle_beta   90.00
_cell.angle_gamma   90.00
#
_symmetry.space_group_name_H-M   'P 1'
#
loop_
_entity.id
_entity.type
_entity.pdbx_description
1 polymer ?
#
loop_
_entity_poly.entity_id
_entity_poly.type
_entity_poly.pdbx_seq_one_letter_code
_entity_poly.pdbx_strand_id
1 'polypeptide(L)'
;MPEHTSSSSSSSSSDEDVAMTEMQARVLGASSGDDADQPSDVKCRGMCGQFVFPCPREYPAEHAQRKAMKHFIPEDFTKEEVGLIFKQAVIKVGFLPKLDRLHVFSEPHKKYNPATNARARHFHIIFRFKTTFAHLQISSSKILHSQGIHGHFSFNLVGYHAYLSYCLKPSAGKLLSDLDLSPWSWPNTVQVAFVDKSPPQMAARNEKSSNKGRKRVLMTFSEVTDAFIEGHVKCASDAWRLAKSRKVAGDDTLYNTLGAQDATALVAKVLSAWNCEAAADTLVLRAEFPLSGFVPIDNLHQDLSQWMAVGHTSVSLILSGLGGRGKTELACSLMSAICQENGFHFINKLDRLRDIYLVRGQGLVVDEACLQNRTVDDAKDILDLKKDRDVSCRNRDGRVPKGTPRIFSTNWEYDQFFPADAKLTQNQEAIRRRILWVTVDRDLRINAAPAAPLPLEPLTSDEEDVFGHGGQLLDGAAPNS
;
A
#
# COMPACT_ATOMS: atom_id res chain seq x y z
N MET A 1 -33.51 -46.99 -62.85
CA MET A 1 -33.92 -46.12 -63.96
C MET A 1 -35.44 -46.11 -64.00
N PRO A 2 -36.11 -44.95 -64.08
CA PRO A 2 -36.02 -43.73 -63.28
C PRO A 2 -37.45 -43.46 -62.67
N GLU A 3 -37.84 -42.39 -61.96
CA GLU A 3 -37.60 -40.96 -62.08
C GLU A 3 -37.75 -40.20 -60.75
N HIS A 4 -37.17 -39.01 -60.78
CA HIS A 4 -37.02 -38.00 -59.74
C HIS A 4 -38.32 -37.25 -59.38
N THR A 5 -38.45 -36.87 -58.11
CA THR A 5 -38.79 -35.48 -57.75
C THR A 5 -38.02 -35.08 -56.49
N SER A 6 -37.38 -33.92 -56.59
CA SER A 6 -36.54 -33.23 -55.62
C SER A 6 -37.33 -32.32 -54.68
N SER A 7 -36.97 -32.28 -53.39
CA SER A 7 -37.09 -31.08 -52.53
C SER A 7 -36.23 -31.18 -51.25
N SER A 8 -35.16 -30.37 -51.24
CA SER A 8 -34.66 -29.48 -50.17
C SER A 8 -34.77 -29.84 -48.67
N SER A 9 -33.59 -29.81 -47.99
CA SER A 9 -33.24 -29.22 -46.66
C SER A 9 -34.01 -29.71 -45.40
N SER A 10 -33.46 -29.84 -44.19
CA SER A 10 -32.28 -29.25 -43.52
C SER A 10 -32.02 -29.97 -42.18
N SER A 11 -30.75 -29.97 -41.82
CA SER A 11 -30.12 -30.12 -40.49
C SER A 11 -30.99 -29.89 -39.24
N SER A 12 -31.02 -30.88 -38.34
CA SER A 12 -31.43 -30.72 -36.93
C SER A 12 -30.19 -30.77 -36.02
N SER A 13 -29.57 -29.62 -35.76
CA SER A 13 -28.61 -29.43 -34.66
C SER A 13 -28.53 -27.94 -34.33
N SER A 14 -29.41 -27.43 -33.49
CA SER A 14 -29.36 -26.01 -33.12
C SER A 14 -30.00 -25.64 -31.78
N ASP A 15 -30.45 -26.58 -30.94
CA ASP A 15 -31.09 -26.20 -29.67
C ASP A 15 -30.15 -26.22 -28.46
N GLU A 16 -29.04 -26.97 -28.50
CA GLU A 16 -28.02 -26.93 -27.42
C GLU A 16 -27.01 -25.78 -27.60
N ASP A 17 -26.72 -25.37 -28.83
CA ASP A 17 -25.80 -24.27 -29.13
C ASP A 17 -26.43 -22.89 -28.86
N VAL A 18 -27.75 -22.75 -28.99
CA VAL A 18 -28.45 -21.48 -28.69
C VAL A 18 -28.51 -21.23 -27.18
N ALA A 19 -28.66 -22.27 -26.37
CA ALA A 19 -28.63 -22.15 -24.91
C ALA A 19 -27.24 -21.76 -24.37
N MET A 20 -26.16 -22.29 -24.96
CA MET A 20 -24.78 -21.91 -24.62
C MET A 20 -24.43 -20.48 -25.06
N THR A 21 -24.99 -20.03 -26.19
CA THR A 21 -24.74 -18.68 -26.73
C THR A 21 -25.54 -17.60 -25.98
N GLU A 22 -26.78 -17.88 -25.57
CA GLU A 22 -27.57 -16.95 -24.74
C GLU A 22 -27.01 -16.78 -23.32
N MET A 23 -26.39 -17.82 -22.75
CA MET A 23 -25.77 -17.74 -21.43
C MET A 23 -24.48 -16.90 -21.44
N GLN A 24 -23.74 -16.89 -22.57
CA GLN A 24 -22.61 -15.98 -22.78
C GLN A 24 -23.05 -14.52 -23.03
N ALA A 25 -24.17 -14.30 -23.73
CA ALA A 25 -24.67 -12.96 -24.05
C ALA A 25 -25.29 -12.23 -22.83
N ARG A 26 -25.90 -12.94 -21.88
CA ARG A 26 -26.52 -12.31 -20.70
C ARG A 26 -25.54 -11.91 -19.59
N VAL A 27 -24.29 -12.39 -19.63
CA VAL A 27 -23.22 -11.98 -18.69
C VAL A 27 -22.47 -10.73 -19.18
N LEU A 28 -22.57 -10.40 -20.47
CA LEU A 28 -21.97 -9.22 -21.10
C LEU A 28 -23.04 -8.15 -21.39
N GLY A 29 -23.54 -7.51 -20.34
CA GLY A 29 -24.39 -6.33 -20.48
C GLY A 29 -23.60 -5.17 -21.11
N ALA A 30 -23.88 -4.89 -22.38
CA ALA A 30 -23.29 -3.83 -23.19
C ALA A 30 -23.61 -2.42 -22.66
N SER A 31 -22.57 -1.60 -22.52
CA SER A 31 -22.63 -0.15 -22.68
C SER A 31 -22.31 0.13 -24.15
N SER A 32 -23.34 0.23 -24.99
CA SER A 32 -23.21 0.73 -26.36
C SER A 32 -23.26 2.26 -26.35
N GLY A 33 -22.13 2.88 -26.67
CA GLY A 33 -21.99 4.31 -26.91
C GLY A 33 -20.66 4.54 -27.61
N ASP A 34 -20.73 4.73 -28.93
CA ASP A 34 -19.60 5.13 -29.76
C ASP A 34 -19.10 6.51 -29.30
N ASP A 35 -17.99 6.52 -28.58
CA ASP A 35 -17.12 7.68 -28.46
C ASP A 35 -15.70 7.22 -28.81
N ALA A 36 -15.16 7.85 -29.85
CA ALA A 36 -14.00 7.44 -30.61
C ALA A 36 -12.73 7.21 -29.79
N ASP A 37 -12.14 6.02 -30.00
CA ASP A 37 -10.70 5.70 -30.03
C ASP A 37 -9.75 6.56 -29.20
N GLN A 38 -9.77 6.34 -27.88
CA GLN A 38 -8.52 6.24 -27.13
C GLN A 38 -8.27 4.77 -26.79
N PRO A 39 -7.07 4.22 -27.06
CA PRO A 39 -6.77 2.85 -26.64
C PRO A 39 -6.86 2.81 -25.11
N SER A 40 -7.83 2.03 -24.61
CA SER A 40 -8.10 1.80 -23.19
C SER A 40 -6.91 1.21 -22.40
N ASP A 41 -5.79 0.98 -23.07
CA ASP A 41 -4.53 0.39 -22.58
C ASP A 41 -3.69 1.31 -21.68
N VAL A 42 -4.07 2.58 -21.46
CA VAL A 42 -3.20 3.57 -20.78
C VAL A 42 -3.78 4.10 -19.47
N LYS A 43 -4.94 3.62 -18.99
CA LYS A 43 -5.51 4.09 -17.71
C LYS A 43 -4.67 3.62 -16.51
N CYS A 44 -3.71 4.44 -16.13
CA CYS A 44 -2.99 4.31 -14.88
C CYS A 44 -3.95 4.65 -13.73
N ARG A 45 -3.94 3.86 -12.65
CA ARG A 45 -4.64 4.20 -11.40
C ARG A 45 -3.64 4.23 -10.24
N GLY A 46 -4.12 4.65 -9.08
CA GLY A 46 -3.32 4.95 -7.89
C GLY A 46 -2.31 3.86 -7.51
N MET A 47 -1.28 4.25 -6.78
CA MET A 47 -0.15 3.41 -6.39
C MET A 47 -0.51 2.21 -5.51
N CYS A 48 -1.69 2.21 -4.88
CA CYS A 48 -2.15 1.10 -4.08
C CYS A 48 -3.62 0.81 -4.35
N GLY A 49 -3.99 -0.46 -4.21
CA GLY A 49 -5.34 -0.92 -4.51
C GLY A 49 -5.55 -2.35 -4.06
N GLN A 50 -6.73 -2.85 -4.39
CA GLN A 50 -7.05 -4.26 -4.27
C GLN A 50 -7.56 -4.81 -5.59
N PHE A 51 -7.21 -6.05 -5.90
CA PHE A 51 -7.90 -6.87 -6.87
C PHE A 51 -8.69 -7.93 -6.11
N VAL A 52 -9.98 -8.02 -6.39
CA VAL A 52 -10.86 -9.00 -5.74
C VAL A 52 -11.16 -10.09 -6.75
N PHE A 53 -10.79 -11.32 -6.41
CA PHE A 53 -11.23 -12.54 -7.09
C PHE A 53 -12.41 -13.15 -6.30
N PRO A 54 -13.66 -12.84 -6.71
CA PRO A 54 -14.83 -13.35 -6.03
C PRO A 54 -15.15 -14.80 -6.43
N CYS A 55 -15.92 -15.48 -5.58
CA CYS A 55 -16.66 -16.66 -5.96
C CYS A 55 -17.75 -16.24 -6.97
N PRO A 56 -17.78 -16.81 -8.18
CA PRO A 56 -18.81 -16.56 -9.17
C PRO A 56 -20.22 -16.89 -8.64
N ARG A 57 -21.25 -16.33 -9.28
CA ARG A 57 -22.64 -16.62 -8.91
C ARG A 57 -23.06 -18.03 -9.27
N GLU A 58 -22.58 -18.52 -10.41
CA GLU A 58 -22.89 -19.82 -11.00
C GLU A 58 -21.58 -20.42 -11.50
N TYR A 59 -21.36 -21.70 -11.19
CA TYR A 59 -20.17 -22.44 -11.61
C TYR A 59 -20.45 -23.95 -11.55
N PRO A 60 -19.78 -24.77 -12.38
CA PRO A 60 -19.85 -26.22 -12.30
C PRO A 60 -19.41 -26.77 -10.94
N ALA A 61 -20.11 -27.79 -10.42
CA ALA A 61 -19.78 -28.41 -9.13
C ALA A 61 -18.45 -29.17 -9.15
N GLU A 62 -18.13 -29.82 -10.26
CA GLU A 62 -16.92 -30.63 -10.41
C GLU A 62 -15.70 -29.79 -10.83
N HIS A 63 -14.58 -29.98 -10.12
CA HIS A 63 -13.33 -29.26 -10.41
C HIS A 63 -12.83 -29.51 -11.84
N ALA A 64 -12.97 -30.74 -12.35
CA ALA A 64 -12.56 -31.08 -13.72
C ALA A 64 -13.31 -30.26 -14.79
N GLN A 65 -14.62 -30.01 -14.57
CA GLN A 65 -15.43 -29.21 -15.47
C GLN A 65 -15.05 -27.72 -15.38
N ARG A 66 -14.84 -27.20 -14.16
CA ARG A 66 -14.33 -25.83 -13.95
C ARG A 66 -12.99 -25.61 -14.65
N LYS A 67 -12.08 -26.58 -14.55
CA LYS A 67 -10.77 -26.57 -15.21
C LYS A 67 -10.89 -26.56 -16.73
N ALA A 68 -11.74 -27.41 -17.31
CA ALA A 68 -11.97 -27.44 -18.76
C ALA A 68 -12.52 -26.11 -19.29
N MET A 69 -13.39 -25.44 -18.52
CA MET A 69 -14.01 -24.17 -18.88
C MET A 69 -13.20 -22.93 -18.46
N LYS A 70 -12.09 -23.10 -17.73
CA LYS A 70 -11.32 -22.00 -17.10
C LYS A 70 -12.18 -21.07 -16.24
N HIS A 71 -13.16 -21.66 -15.56
CA HIS A 71 -14.11 -20.95 -14.71
C HIS A 71 -13.93 -21.41 -13.26
N PHE A 72 -12.73 -21.13 -12.73
CA PHE A 72 -12.34 -21.53 -11.39
C PHE A 72 -13.03 -20.68 -10.32
N ILE A 73 -13.15 -21.27 -9.13
CA ILE A 73 -13.57 -20.58 -7.91
C ILE A 73 -12.36 -20.40 -6.98
N PRO A 74 -12.40 -19.47 -6.01
CA PRO A 74 -11.29 -19.26 -5.08
C PRO A 74 -10.86 -20.53 -4.32
N GLU A 75 -11.76 -21.48 -4.06
CA GLU A 75 -11.43 -22.76 -3.43
C GLU A 75 -10.54 -23.68 -4.29
N ASP A 76 -10.42 -23.43 -5.59
CA ASP A 76 -9.55 -24.20 -6.49
C ASP A 76 -8.07 -23.81 -6.38
N PHE A 77 -7.73 -22.78 -5.59
CA PHE A 77 -6.37 -22.27 -5.46
C PHE A 77 -5.96 -22.03 -4.02
N THR A 78 -4.66 -22.10 -3.78
CA THR A 78 -4.02 -21.56 -2.59
C THR A 78 -3.75 -20.05 -2.73
N LYS A 79 -3.54 -19.36 -1.61
CA LYS A 79 -3.16 -17.93 -1.60
C LYS A 79 -1.86 -17.68 -2.36
N GLU A 80 -0.91 -18.59 -2.22
CA GLU A 80 0.38 -18.51 -2.88
C GLU A 80 0.24 -18.63 -4.40
N GLU A 81 -0.53 -19.61 -4.90
CA GLU A 81 -0.78 -19.76 -6.34
C GLU A 81 -1.41 -18.51 -6.94
N VAL A 82 -2.45 -17.96 -6.30
CA VAL A 82 -3.10 -16.71 -6.75
C VAL A 82 -2.12 -15.54 -6.74
N GLY A 83 -1.31 -15.44 -5.69
CA GLY A 83 -0.28 -14.40 -5.57
C GLY A 83 0.80 -14.49 -6.65
N LEU A 84 1.26 -15.70 -6.96
CA LEU A 84 2.24 -15.96 -8.00
C LEU A 84 1.67 -15.70 -9.40
N ILE A 85 0.43 -16.10 -9.68
CA ILE A 85 -0.24 -15.83 -10.95
C ILE A 85 -0.41 -14.31 -11.15
N PHE A 86 -0.84 -13.58 -10.11
CA PHE A 86 -0.93 -12.12 -10.18
C PHE A 86 0.43 -11.48 -10.40
N LYS A 87 1.48 -11.93 -9.70
CA LYS A 87 2.85 -11.45 -9.90
C LYS A 87 3.35 -11.73 -11.32
N GLN A 88 3.04 -12.90 -11.90
CA GLN A 88 3.37 -13.21 -13.30
C GLN A 88 2.64 -12.27 -14.27
N ALA A 89 1.37 -11.94 -14.01
CA ALA A 89 0.65 -10.94 -14.79
C ALA A 89 1.35 -9.57 -14.75
N VAL A 90 1.81 -9.15 -13.56
CA VAL A 90 2.58 -7.91 -13.35
C VAL A 90 3.93 -7.94 -14.09
N ILE A 91 4.63 -9.09 -14.10
CA ILE A 91 5.89 -9.30 -14.82
C ILE A 91 5.68 -9.14 -16.31
N LYS A 92 4.67 -9.80 -16.89
CA LYS A 92 4.42 -9.78 -18.33
C LYS A 92 4.15 -8.39 -18.88
N VAL A 93 3.55 -7.52 -18.07
CA VAL A 93 3.29 -6.12 -18.45
C VAL A 93 4.44 -5.17 -18.06
N GLY A 94 5.57 -5.70 -17.59
CA GLY A 94 6.77 -4.91 -17.27
C GLY A 94 6.69 -4.08 -16.00
N PHE A 95 5.74 -4.36 -15.09
CA PHE A 95 5.54 -3.57 -13.87
C PHE A 95 6.22 -4.15 -12.62
N LEU A 96 6.92 -5.30 -12.71
CA LEU A 96 7.58 -5.90 -11.55
C LEU A 96 8.56 -4.94 -10.82
N PRO A 97 9.44 -4.18 -11.50
CA PRO A 97 10.36 -3.25 -10.81
C PRO A 97 9.65 -2.16 -10.01
N LYS A 98 8.39 -1.90 -10.35
CA LYS A 98 7.53 -0.91 -9.68
C LYS A 98 6.72 -1.54 -8.56
N LEU A 99 6.55 -2.86 -8.48
CA LEU A 99 5.79 -3.51 -7.42
C LEU A 99 6.62 -3.50 -6.13
N ASP A 100 6.08 -2.86 -5.08
CA ASP A 100 6.73 -2.74 -3.77
C ASP A 100 6.21 -3.81 -2.78
N ARG A 101 4.89 -4.02 -2.75
CA ARG A 101 4.26 -4.98 -1.85
C ARG A 101 3.05 -5.65 -2.49
N LEU A 102 2.82 -6.90 -2.12
CA LEU A 102 1.67 -7.70 -2.53
C LEU A 102 1.25 -8.61 -1.37
N HIS A 103 -0.03 -8.64 -1.03
CA HIS A 103 -0.60 -9.58 -0.08
C HIS A 103 -1.85 -10.24 -0.64
N VAL A 104 -2.04 -11.53 -0.35
CA VAL A 104 -3.23 -12.28 -0.72
C VAL A 104 -3.91 -12.78 0.54
N PHE A 105 -5.13 -12.29 0.77
CA PHE A 105 -6.00 -12.69 1.87
C PHE A 105 -7.11 -13.59 1.34
N SER A 106 -7.41 -14.67 2.06
CA SER A 106 -8.60 -15.49 1.83
C SER A 106 -9.71 -15.06 2.79
N GLU A 107 -10.82 -14.56 2.29
CA GLU A 107 -11.92 -14.10 3.12
C GLU A 107 -13.22 -14.83 2.85
N PRO A 108 -14.08 -15.04 3.86
CA PRO A 108 -15.38 -15.61 3.62
C PRO A 108 -16.33 -14.58 3.00
N HIS A 109 -16.93 -14.99 1.90
CA HIS A 109 -17.99 -14.28 1.20
C HIS A 109 -19.27 -14.21 2.04
N LYS A 110 -20.19 -13.34 1.63
CA LYS A 110 -21.54 -13.26 2.24
C LYS A 110 -22.42 -14.46 1.89
N LYS A 111 -22.09 -15.20 0.82
CA LYS A 111 -22.84 -16.39 0.41
C LYS A 111 -22.34 -17.64 1.13
N TYR A 112 -23.28 -18.52 1.42
CA TYR A 112 -23.01 -19.89 1.85
C TYR A 112 -23.05 -20.82 0.63
N ASN A 113 -22.15 -21.78 0.62
CA ASN A 113 -22.23 -22.91 -0.29
C ASN A 113 -23.38 -23.81 0.20
N PRO A 114 -24.43 -24.04 -0.62
CA PRO A 114 -25.60 -24.82 -0.20
C PRO A 114 -25.28 -26.28 0.16
N ALA A 115 -24.25 -26.86 -0.46
CA ALA A 115 -23.89 -28.26 -0.26
C ALA A 115 -23.09 -28.49 1.03
N THR A 116 -22.17 -27.58 1.36
CA THR A 116 -21.28 -27.73 2.53
C THR A 116 -21.73 -26.91 3.73
N ASN A 117 -22.72 -26.02 3.56
CA ASN A 117 -23.14 -25.01 4.54
C ASN A 117 -21.99 -24.12 5.06
N ALA A 118 -20.84 -24.11 4.36
CA ALA A 118 -19.71 -23.25 4.65
C ALA A 118 -19.83 -21.94 3.86
N ARG A 119 -19.22 -20.86 4.37
CA ARG A 119 -19.14 -19.60 3.60
C ARG A 119 -18.21 -19.80 2.41
N ALA A 120 -18.69 -19.46 1.21
CA ALA A 120 -17.84 -19.41 0.02
C ALA A 120 -16.66 -18.45 0.26
N ARG A 121 -15.54 -18.60 -0.43
CA ARG A 121 -14.33 -17.82 -0.21
C ARG A 121 -14.06 -16.86 -1.36
N HIS A 122 -13.48 -15.69 -1.06
CA HIS A 122 -12.99 -14.70 -2.02
C HIS A 122 -11.51 -14.42 -1.72
N PHE A 123 -10.71 -14.13 -2.75
CA PHE A 123 -9.36 -13.60 -2.53
C PHE A 123 -9.32 -12.09 -2.68
N HIS A 124 -8.70 -11.43 -1.71
CA HIS A 124 -8.31 -10.03 -1.77
C HIS A 124 -6.80 -9.96 -2.02
N ILE A 125 -6.42 -9.48 -3.20
CA ILE A 125 -5.04 -9.23 -3.57
C ILE A 125 -4.76 -7.74 -3.34
N ILE A 126 -4.09 -7.42 -2.23
CA ILE A 126 -3.77 -6.05 -1.84
C ILE A 126 -2.36 -5.71 -2.34
N PHE A 127 -2.22 -4.67 -3.14
CA PHE A 127 -0.95 -4.33 -3.78
C PHE A 127 -0.54 -2.87 -3.51
N ARG A 128 0.78 -2.63 -3.55
CA ARG A 128 1.41 -1.32 -3.56
C ARG A 128 2.52 -1.31 -4.62
N PHE A 129 2.51 -0.28 -5.45
CA PHE A 129 3.54 0.06 -6.41
C PHE A 129 4.26 1.35 -5.97
N LYS A 130 5.48 1.53 -6.46
CA LYS A 130 6.33 2.73 -6.28
C LYS A 130 5.85 3.93 -7.12
N THR A 131 5.10 3.65 -8.18
CA THR A 131 4.49 4.66 -9.05
C THR A 131 3.11 4.19 -9.47
N THR A 132 2.29 5.10 -10.02
CA THR A 132 1.05 4.69 -10.68
C THR A 132 1.36 3.70 -11.82
N PHE A 133 0.38 2.84 -12.14
CA PHE A 133 0.55 1.76 -13.11
C PHE A 133 -0.77 1.51 -13.86
N ALA A 134 -0.66 1.00 -15.09
CA ALA A 134 -1.79 0.68 -15.95
C ALA A 134 -2.47 -0.62 -15.51
N HIS A 135 -3.27 -0.54 -14.45
CA HIS A 135 -3.99 -1.68 -13.87
C HIS A 135 -4.86 -2.46 -14.88
N LEU A 136 -5.44 -1.77 -15.88
CA LEU A 136 -6.18 -2.43 -16.94
C LEU A 136 -5.29 -3.36 -17.76
N GLN A 137 -4.01 -3.07 -17.97
CA GLN A 137 -3.10 -4.00 -18.65
C GLN A 137 -2.89 -5.29 -17.84
N ILE A 138 -2.94 -5.22 -16.51
CA ILE A 138 -2.89 -6.42 -15.66
C ILE A 138 -4.20 -7.20 -15.78
N SER A 139 -5.34 -6.51 -15.75
CA SER A 139 -6.67 -7.13 -15.91
C SER A 139 -6.87 -7.75 -17.30
N SER A 140 -6.52 -7.01 -18.35
CA SER A 140 -6.59 -7.40 -19.75
C SER A 140 -5.43 -8.29 -20.16
N SER A 141 -4.42 -8.45 -19.30
CA SER A 141 -3.40 -9.46 -19.52
C SER A 141 -4.13 -10.79 -19.68
N LYS A 142 -3.90 -11.43 -20.82
CA LYS A 142 -4.42 -12.78 -21.05
C LYS A 142 -3.97 -13.73 -19.94
N ILE A 143 -3.01 -13.40 -19.06
CA ILE A 143 -2.59 -14.25 -17.94
C ILE A 143 -3.73 -14.48 -16.95
N LEU A 144 -4.29 -13.45 -16.30
CA LEU A 144 -5.29 -13.66 -15.24
C LEU A 144 -6.49 -14.44 -15.77
N HIS A 145 -7.05 -13.99 -16.91
CA HIS A 145 -8.17 -14.67 -17.56
C HIS A 145 -7.82 -16.06 -18.10
N SER A 146 -6.64 -16.27 -18.70
CA SER A 146 -6.25 -17.60 -19.22
C SER A 146 -5.96 -18.62 -18.13
N GLN A 147 -5.63 -18.16 -16.93
CA GLN A 147 -5.50 -18.95 -15.71
C GLN A 147 -6.84 -19.05 -14.94
N GLY A 148 -7.92 -18.48 -15.49
CA GLY A 148 -9.28 -18.55 -14.96
C GLY A 148 -9.50 -17.77 -13.66
N ILE A 149 -8.66 -16.77 -13.37
CA ILE A 149 -8.84 -15.82 -12.28
C ILE A 149 -9.61 -14.61 -12.81
N HIS A 150 -10.90 -14.56 -12.47
CA HIS A 150 -11.80 -13.48 -12.93
C HIS A 150 -12.15 -12.57 -11.76
N GLY A 151 -11.84 -11.28 -11.88
CA GLY A 151 -12.00 -10.35 -10.76
C GLY A 151 -12.05 -8.90 -11.19
N HIS A 152 -12.02 -8.00 -10.21
CA HIS A 152 -12.08 -6.57 -10.46
C HIS A 152 -11.13 -5.80 -9.55
N PHE A 153 -10.57 -4.71 -10.09
CA PHE A 153 -9.76 -3.78 -9.32
C PHE A 153 -10.64 -2.77 -8.57
N SER A 154 -10.21 -2.38 -7.39
CA SER A 154 -10.84 -1.34 -6.57
C SER A 154 -9.80 -0.42 -5.96
N PHE A 155 -10.05 0.88 -6.09
CA PHE A 155 -9.18 1.98 -5.67
C PHE A 155 -9.93 2.95 -4.73
N ASN A 156 -10.25 2.54 -3.50
CA ASN A 156 -11.08 3.27 -2.52
C ASN A 156 -10.36 4.40 -1.74
N LEU A 157 -9.13 4.78 -2.11
CA LEU A 157 -8.30 5.86 -1.53
C LEU A 157 -8.27 5.98 -0.01
N VAL A 158 -8.00 4.87 0.64
CA VAL A 158 -7.78 4.85 2.08
C VAL A 158 -6.30 4.58 2.42
N GLY A 159 -5.45 4.57 1.38
CA GLY A 159 -4.04 4.17 1.45
C GLY A 159 -3.90 2.66 1.56
N TYR A 160 -2.68 2.18 1.32
CA TYR A 160 -2.35 0.76 1.37
C TYR A 160 -2.78 0.08 2.68
N HIS A 161 -2.52 0.75 3.81
CA HIS A 161 -2.84 0.24 5.15
C HIS A 161 -4.33 0.05 5.42
N ALA A 162 -5.19 0.82 4.78
CA ALA A 162 -6.62 0.65 5.01
C ALA A 162 -7.20 -0.52 4.22
N TYR A 163 -6.59 -0.92 3.09
CA TYR A 163 -6.90 -2.21 2.48
C TYR A 163 -6.46 -3.37 3.36
N LEU A 164 -5.27 -3.27 3.97
CA LEU A 164 -4.83 -4.26 4.97
C LEU A 164 -5.77 -4.29 6.18
N SER A 165 -6.15 -3.12 6.69
CA SER A 165 -7.08 -3.01 7.82
C SER A 165 -8.46 -3.56 7.48
N TYR A 166 -8.94 -3.38 6.25
CA TYR A 166 -10.17 -4.00 5.79
C TYR A 166 -10.07 -5.53 5.90
N CYS A 167 -8.91 -6.09 5.52
CA CYS A 167 -8.70 -7.53 5.57
C CYS A 167 -8.43 -8.09 6.97
N LEU A 168 -7.94 -7.26 7.89
CA LEU A 168 -7.48 -7.67 9.22
C LEU A 168 -8.37 -7.23 10.37
N LYS A 169 -9.51 -6.56 10.11
CA LYS A 169 -10.43 -6.14 11.17
C LYS A 169 -11.75 -6.90 11.11
N PRO A 170 -12.29 -7.33 12.26
CA PRO A 170 -13.63 -7.86 12.31
C PRO A 170 -14.65 -6.74 12.03
N SER A 171 -15.82 -7.13 11.52
CA SER A 171 -16.96 -6.24 11.25
C SER A 171 -18.27 -6.99 11.47
N ALA A 172 -19.41 -6.29 11.40
CA ALA A 172 -20.73 -6.91 11.56
C ALA A 172 -21.00 -8.08 10.58
N GLY A 173 -20.29 -8.16 9.46
CA GLY A 173 -20.38 -9.27 8.49
C GLY A 173 -19.14 -10.16 8.41
N LYS A 174 -18.13 -9.94 9.26
CA LYS A 174 -16.85 -10.65 9.25
C LYS A 174 -16.39 -10.89 10.69
N LEU A 175 -16.57 -12.11 11.18
CA LEU A 175 -16.22 -12.46 12.54
C LEU A 175 -14.70 -12.51 12.72
N LEU A 176 -14.23 -12.54 13.97
CA LEU A 176 -12.80 -12.70 14.24
C LEU A 176 -12.26 -14.04 13.72
N SER A 177 -13.05 -15.11 13.86
CA SER A 177 -12.74 -16.44 13.33
C SER A 177 -12.68 -16.51 11.80
N ASP A 178 -13.25 -15.51 11.13
CA ASP A 178 -13.29 -15.42 9.67
C ASP A 178 -12.05 -14.73 9.07
N LEU A 179 -11.22 -14.10 9.91
CA LEU A 179 -10.05 -13.34 9.45
C LEU A 179 -8.94 -14.29 9.00
N ASP A 180 -8.33 -13.97 7.87
CA ASP A 180 -7.09 -14.60 7.46
C ASP A 180 -5.90 -13.93 8.17
N LEU A 181 -5.45 -14.56 9.25
CA LEU A 181 -4.32 -14.10 10.06
C LEU A 181 -2.96 -14.41 9.43
N SER A 182 -2.94 -15.12 8.29
CA SER A 182 -1.73 -15.66 7.68
C SER A 182 -1.65 -15.35 6.18
N PRO A 183 -1.87 -14.10 5.74
CA PRO A 183 -1.89 -13.79 4.31
C PRO A 183 -0.58 -14.21 3.65
N TRP A 184 -0.66 -14.62 2.38
CA TRP A 184 0.56 -14.78 1.59
C TRP A 184 1.09 -13.38 1.26
N SER A 185 2.40 -13.17 1.39
CA SER A 185 3.04 -11.86 1.23
C SER A 185 4.21 -11.95 0.27
N TRP A 186 4.36 -10.94 -0.57
CA TRP A 186 5.55 -10.72 -1.36
C TRP A 186 6.05 -9.26 -1.23
N PRO A 187 7.35 -9.04 -0.96
CA PRO A 187 8.37 -10.07 -0.66
C PRO A 187 8.08 -10.82 0.65
N ASN A 188 8.54 -12.08 0.76
CA ASN A 188 8.24 -12.99 1.88
C ASN A 188 8.71 -12.47 3.25
N THR A 189 9.59 -11.46 3.26
CA THR A 189 10.07 -10.76 4.46
C THR A 189 9.01 -9.87 5.12
N VAL A 190 7.89 -9.60 4.45
CA VAL A 190 6.84 -8.70 4.94
C VAL A 190 5.73 -9.49 5.61
N GLN A 191 5.74 -9.53 6.95
CA GLN A 191 4.64 -10.10 7.72
C GLN A 191 3.59 -9.04 8.06
N VAL A 192 2.31 -9.39 7.87
CA VAL A 192 1.19 -8.53 8.27
C VAL A 192 0.62 -9.07 9.57
N ALA A 193 0.71 -8.29 10.66
CA ALA A 193 0.28 -8.74 11.98
C ALA A 193 -1.15 -8.28 12.29
N PHE A 194 -1.99 -9.23 12.71
CA PHE A 194 -3.25 -8.95 13.38
C PHE A 194 -2.98 -8.35 14.76
N VAL A 195 -3.74 -7.32 15.14
CA VAL A 195 -3.67 -6.75 16.49
C VAL A 195 -5.07 -6.78 17.09
N ASP A 196 -5.21 -7.63 18.10
CA ASP A 196 -6.44 -7.80 18.87
C ASP A 196 -6.80 -6.46 19.55
N LYS A 197 -7.88 -5.83 19.09
CA LYS A 197 -8.59 -4.79 19.83
C LYS A 197 -10.06 -5.20 19.82
N SER A 198 -10.69 -5.18 20.99
CA SER A 198 -12.15 -5.24 21.16
C SER A 198 -12.80 -4.28 20.14
N PRO A 199 -13.86 -4.69 19.44
CA PRO A 199 -14.40 -3.89 18.36
C PRO A 199 -14.86 -2.54 18.93
N PRO A 200 -14.49 -1.39 18.32
CA PRO A 200 -15.19 -0.16 18.61
C PRO A 200 -16.67 -0.39 18.27
N GLN A 201 -17.57 -0.17 19.23
CA GLN A 201 -18.99 -0.08 18.98
C GLN A 201 -19.21 1.07 17.99
N MET A 202 -19.21 0.73 16.70
CA MET A 202 -19.70 1.62 15.66
C MET A 202 -21.21 1.69 15.84
N ALA A 203 -21.69 2.83 16.32
CA ALA A 203 -23.11 3.17 16.27
C ALA A 203 -23.63 2.86 14.86
N ALA A 204 -24.63 1.98 14.80
CA ALA A 204 -25.29 1.61 13.58
C ALA A 204 -25.84 2.88 12.93
N ARG A 205 -25.17 3.38 11.88
CA ARG A 205 -25.75 4.40 11.00
C ARG A 205 -26.75 3.72 10.05
N ASN A 206 -27.80 3.17 10.65
CA ASN A 206 -29.02 2.75 9.97
C ASN A 206 -29.99 3.93 9.96
N GLU A 207 -29.61 5.02 9.29
CA GLU A 207 -30.60 5.98 8.83
C GLU A 207 -31.06 5.52 7.44
N LYS A 208 -32.08 4.67 7.43
CA LYS A 208 -32.94 4.49 6.26
C LYS A 208 -33.66 5.82 6.04
N SER A 209 -33.05 6.75 5.31
CA SER A 209 -33.76 7.91 4.80
C SER A 209 -34.61 7.49 3.60
N SER A 210 -35.88 7.28 3.86
CA SER A 210 -36.92 7.13 2.85
C SER A 210 -37.20 8.48 2.19
N ASN A 211 -36.40 8.87 1.19
CA ASN A 211 -36.78 9.95 0.29
C ASN A 211 -36.88 9.40 -1.15
N LYS A 212 -38.13 9.18 -1.57
CA LYS A 212 -38.53 8.95 -2.96
C LYS A 212 -38.43 10.27 -3.73
N GLY A 213 -37.21 10.71 -3.99
CA GLY A 213 -36.87 11.66 -5.05
C GLY A 213 -36.01 10.93 -6.08
N ARG A 214 -36.02 11.37 -7.34
CA ARG A 214 -35.14 10.86 -8.40
C ARG A 214 -33.70 10.92 -7.88
N LYS A 215 -33.11 9.77 -7.52
CA LYS A 215 -31.77 9.69 -6.92
C LYS A 215 -30.80 10.35 -7.90
N ARG A 216 -30.18 11.46 -7.50
CA ARG A 216 -29.08 12.05 -8.28
C ARG A 216 -28.01 10.98 -8.41
N VAL A 217 -27.65 10.66 -9.65
CA VAL A 217 -26.59 9.69 -9.92
C VAL A 217 -25.28 10.34 -9.47
N LEU A 218 -24.64 9.71 -8.49
CA LEU A 218 -23.34 10.14 -8.00
C LEU A 218 -22.28 9.25 -8.63
N MET A 219 -21.16 9.86 -8.98
CA MET A 219 -20.00 9.13 -9.48
C MET A 219 -19.40 8.31 -8.34
N THR A 220 -18.97 7.09 -8.67
CA THR A 220 -18.05 6.33 -7.85
C THR A 220 -16.73 7.08 -7.74
N PHE A 221 -15.99 6.74 -6.70
CA PHE A 221 -14.70 7.37 -6.46
C PHE A 221 -13.70 7.16 -7.62
N SER A 222 -13.73 5.97 -8.24
CA SER A 222 -12.89 5.64 -9.40
C SER A 222 -13.20 6.54 -10.61
N GLU A 223 -14.47 6.82 -10.86
CA GLU A 223 -14.90 7.72 -11.94
C GLU A 223 -14.52 9.19 -11.65
N VAL A 224 -14.61 9.62 -10.38
CA VAL A 224 -14.16 10.98 -9.98
C VAL A 224 -12.66 11.14 -10.18
N THR A 225 -11.87 10.12 -9.85
CA THR A 225 -10.41 10.14 -10.06
C THR A 225 -10.08 10.28 -11.52
N ASP A 226 -10.69 9.45 -12.37
CA ASP A 226 -10.44 9.49 -13.81
C ASP A 226 -10.77 10.88 -14.35
N ALA A 227 -11.93 11.43 -13.99
CA ALA A 227 -12.33 12.78 -14.39
C ALA A 227 -11.33 13.85 -13.91
N PHE A 228 -10.85 13.79 -12.67
CA PHE A 228 -9.92 14.78 -12.13
C PHE A 228 -8.54 14.69 -12.76
N ILE A 229 -8.03 13.49 -13.02
CA ILE A 229 -6.71 13.28 -13.60
C ILE A 229 -6.71 13.64 -15.09
N GLU A 230 -7.69 13.14 -15.85
CA GLU A 230 -7.88 13.48 -17.27
C GLU A 230 -8.13 14.99 -17.43
N GLY A 231 -8.86 15.60 -16.48
CA GLY A 231 -9.11 17.04 -16.44
C GLY A 231 -8.02 17.88 -15.78
N HIS A 232 -6.87 17.30 -15.41
CA HIS A 232 -5.74 17.96 -14.75
C HIS A 232 -6.10 18.84 -13.54
N VAL A 233 -7.06 18.40 -12.73
CA VAL A 233 -7.56 19.11 -11.56
C VAL A 233 -6.50 19.18 -10.46
N LYS A 234 -6.10 20.39 -10.04
CA LYS A 234 -5.10 20.60 -8.97
C LYS A 234 -5.71 21.14 -7.67
N CYS A 235 -6.90 21.74 -7.75
CA CYS A 235 -7.58 22.32 -6.60
C CYS A 235 -9.11 22.25 -6.76
N ALA A 236 -9.85 22.60 -5.70
CA ALA A 236 -11.31 22.63 -5.72
C ALA A 236 -11.88 23.56 -6.81
N SER A 237 -11.21 24.68 -7.10
CA SER A 237 -11.62 25.60 -8.17
C SER A 237 -11.57 24.94 -9.55
N ASP A 238 -10.52 24.16 -9.84
CA ASP A 238 -10.40 23.41 -11.09
C ASP A 238 -11.46 22.31 -11.17
N ALA A 239 -11.74 21.61 -10.06
CA ALA A 239 -12.77 20.59 -9.99
C ALA A 239 -14.16 21.16 -10.34
N TRP A 240 -14.51 22.31 -9.76
CA TRP A 240 -15.76 23.00 -10.07
C TRP A 240 -15.82 23.54 -11.50
N ARG A 241 -14.69 23.98 -12.07
CA ARG A 241 -14.59 24.40 -13.47
C ARG A 241 -14.85 23.23 -14.42
N LEU A 242 -14.21 22.10 -14.18
CA LEU A 242 -14.41 20.85 -14.92
C LEU A 242 -15.87 20.37 -14.82
N ALA A 243 -16.42 20.34 -13.61
CA ALA A 243 -17.80 19.92 -13.37
C ALA A 243 -18.83 20.81 -14.07
N LYS A 244 -18.59 22.13 -14.11
CA LYS A 244 -19.44 23.07 -14.88
C LYS A 244 -19.34 22.82 -16.38
N SER A 245 -18.13 22.58 -16.90
CA SER A 245 -17.92 22.27 -18.31
C SER A 245 -18.68 21.00 -18.72
N ARG A 246 -18.52 19.90 -17.97
CA ARG A 246 -19.25 18.65 -18.21
C ARG A 246 -20.78 18.82 -18.11
N LYS A 247 -21.24 19.61 -17.15
CA LYS A 247 -22.68 19.92 -17.00
C LYS A 247 -23.24 20.66 -18.22
N VAL A 248 -22.49 21.60 -18.79
CA VAL A 248 -22.88 22.29 -20.03
C VAL A 248 -22.91 21.32 -21.21
N ALA A 249 -22.01 20.33 -21.23
CA ALA A 249 -21.99 19.24 -22.22
C ALA A 249 -23.06 18.14 -21.97
N GLY A 250 -23.91 18.28 -20.94
CA GLY A 250 -25.01 17.35 -20.66
C GLY A 250 -24.73 16.29 -19.59
N ASP A 251 -23.50 16.20 -19.06
CA ASP A 251 -23.14 15.31 -17.94
C ASP A 251 -23.08 16.09 -16.62
N ASP A 252 -24.15 15.97 -15.81
CA ASP A 252 -24.24 16.63 -14.51
C ASP A 252 -23.69 15.80 -13.34
N THR A 253 -23.19 14.59 -13.58
CA THR A 253 -22.83 13.63 -12.53
C THR A 253 -21.68 14.12 -11.65
N LEU A 254 -20.64 14.70 -12.25
CA LEU A 254 -19.51 15.29 -11.50
C LEU A 254 -19.96 16.50 -10.68
N TYR A 255 -20.82 17.34 -11.25
CA TYR A 255 -21.37 18.51 -10.57
C TYR A 255 -22.23 18.10 -9.36
N ASN A 256 -23.08 17.09 -9.53
CA ASN A 256 -23.88 16.52 -8.45
C ASN A 256 -23.01 15.89 -7.35
N THR A 257 -21.92 15.21 -7.75
CA THR A 257 -20.97 14.58 -6.82
C THR A 257 -20.20 15.60 -5.99
N LEU A 258 -19.70 16.67 -6.62
CA LEU A 258 -19.05 17.78 -5.92
C LEU A 258 -20.01 18.54 -5.00
N GLY A 259 -21.28 18.69 -5.38
CA GLY A 259 -22.29 19.34 -4.54
C GLY A 259 -22.72 18.51 -3.33
N ALA A 260 -22.48 17.20 -3.34
CA ALA A 260 -22.81 16.28 -2.26
C ALA A 260 -21.64 16.02 -1.28
N GLN A 261 -20.43 16.46 -1.62
CA GLN A 261 -19.21 16.22 -0.85
C GLN A 261 -18.41 17.51 -0.64
N ASP A 262 -17.45 17.50 0.28
CA ASP A 262 -16.46 18.59 0.35
C ASP A 262 -15.47 18.45 -0.82
N ALA A 263 -15.61 19.31 -1.82
CA ALA A 263 -14.78 19.32 -3.03
C ALA A 263 -13.28 19.50 -2.70
N THR A 264 -12.94 20.27 -1.67
CA THR A 264 -11.53 20.49 -1.27
C THR A 264 -10.95 19.21 -0.69
N ALA A 265 -11.67 18.58 0.24
CA ALA A 265 -11.27 17.30 0.82
C ALA A 265 -11.18 16.20 -0.25
N LEU A 266 -12.11 16.18 -1.20
CA LEU A 266 -12.15 15.19 -2.28
C LEU A 266 -10.97 15.34 -3.25
N VAL A 267 -10.64 16.58 -3.66
CA VAL A 267 -9.46 16.86 -4.50
C VAL A 267 -8.18 16.49 -3.75
N ALA A 268 -8.03 16.90 -2.50
CA ALA A 268 -6.87 16.55 -1.69
C ALA A 268 -6.71 15.02 -1.55
N LYS A 269 -7.82 14.30 -1.40
CA LYS A 269 -7.85 12.84 -1.34
C LYS A 269 -7.41 12.21 -2.66
N VAL A 270 -7.96 12.66 -3.80
CA VAL A 270 -7.61 12.18 -5.15
C VAL A 270 -6.12 12.41 -5.43
N LEU A 271 -5.65 13.64 -5.22
CA LEU A 271 -4.25 14.00 -5.43
C LEU A 271 -3.32 13.25 -4.49
N SER A 272 -3.70 13.04 -3.23
CA SER A 272 -2.91 12.23 -2.31
C SER A 272 -2.78 10.77 -2.75
N ALA A 273 -3.81 10.19 -3.37
CA ALA A 273 -3.73 8.83 -3.87
C ALA A 273 -3.06 8.69 -5.23
N TRP A 274 -3.15 9.73 -6.07
CA TRP A 274 -2.56 9.77 -7.39
C TRP A 274 -1.07 10.15 -7.33
N ASN A 275 -0.78 11.22 -6.62
CA ASN A 275 0.55 11.69 -6.25
C ASN A 275 0.88 11.20 -4.84
N CYS A 276 0.71 9.91 -4.56
CA CYS A 276 1.48 9.30 -3.49
C CYS A 276 2.95 9.46 -3.91
N GLU A 277 3.56 10.63 -3.78
CA GLU A 277 5.01 10.70 -3.60
C GLU A 277 5.29 9.61 -2.58
N ALA A 278 6.01 8.57 -3.06
CA ALA A 278 6.21 7.28 -2.42
C ALA A 278 6.00 7.45 -0.93
N ALA A 279 4.91 6.93 -0.34
CA ALA A 279 4.58 7.21 1.06
C ALA A 279 5.89 7.16 1.84
N ALA A 280 6.39 8.34 2.27
CA ALA A 280 7.84 8.61 2.29
C ALA A 280 8.59 7.37 2.69
N ASP A 281 9.62 7.00 1.91
CA ASP A 281 10.60 5.97 2.22
C ASP A 281 11.33 6.36 3.52
N THR A 282 10.56 6.32 4.60
CA THR A 282 10.97 6.49 5.98
C THR A 282 11.60 5.18 6.41
N LEU A 283 11.20 4.05 5.83
CA LEU A 283 11.80 2.77 6.11
C LEU A 283 13.21 2.71 5.52
N VAL A 284 14.20 2.87 6.39
CA VAL A 284 15.62 2.71 6.12
C VAL A 284 16.04 1.32 6.55
N LEU A 285 16.50 0.50 5.60
CA LEU A 285 16.97 -0.85 5.90
C LEU A 285 18.41 -0.87 6.43
N ARG A 286 19.22 0.11 6.03
CA ARG A 286 20.63 0.23 6.42
C ARG A 286 21.02 1.68 6.56
N ALA A 287 21.80 2.00 7.60
CA ALA A 287 22.39 3.31 7.75
C ALA A 287 23.41 3.60 6.64
N GLU A 288 23.54 4.88 6.27
CA GLU A 288 24.54 5.36 5.30
C GLU A 288 25.97 5.18 5.81
N PHE A 289 26.16 5.34 7.13
CA PHE A 289 27.44 5.20 7.79
C PHE A 289 27.44 3.94 8.66
N PRO A 290 28.51 3.14 8.66
CA PRO A 290 28.64 2.04 9.59
C PRO A 290 28.91 2.57 11.00
N LEU A 291 28.50 1.80 12.02
CA LEU A 291 28.71 2.17 13.42
C LEU A 291 30.20 2.34 13.78
N SER A 292 31.09 1.62 13.09
CA SER A 292 32.55 1.75 13.23
C SER A 292 33.11 3.09 12.73
N GLY A 293 32.32 3.87 11.98
CA GLY A 293 32.68 5.22 11.52
C GLY A 293 32.50 6.30 12.60
N PHE A 294 32.07 5.94 13.80
CA PHE A 294 31.81 6.85 14.91
C PHE A 294 32.72 6.58 16.11
N VAL A 295 32.85 7.57 16.99
CA VAL A 295 33.50 7.46 18.30
C VAL A 295 32.99 6.20 19.00
N PRO A 296 33.86 5.34 19.57
CA PRO A 296 33.43 4.13 20.25
C PRO A 296 32.37 4.44 21.30
N ILE A 297 31.34 3.61 21.35
CA ILE A 297 30.10 3.86 22.10
C ILE A 297 30.38 3.96 23.60
N ASP A 298 31.29 3.12 24.09
CA ASP A 298 31.77 3.16 25.48
C ASP A 298 32.40 4.50 25.87
N ASN A 299 32.93 5.25 24.89
CA ASN A 299 33.53 6.56 25.09
C ASN A 299 32.53 7.71 24.95
N LEU A 300 31.28 7.43 24.53
CA LEU A 300 30.23 8.43 24.38
C LEU A 300 29.41 8.57 25.67
N HIS A 301 28.97 7.44 26.23
CA HIS A 301 28.23 7.42 27.49
C HIS A 301 28.27 6.02 28.12
N GLN A 302 28.55 5.93 29.42
CA GLN A 302 28.75 4.66 30.13
C GLN A 302 27.57 3.67 29.97
N ASP A 303 26.34 4.18 29.96
CA ASP A 303 25.14 3.34 29.89
C ASP A 303 24.70 3.01 28.45
N LEU A 304 25.34 3.59 27.42
CA LEU A 304 24.89 3.46 26.04
C LEU A 304 25.15 2.05 25.48
N SER A 305 26.27 1.42 25.86
CA SER A 305 26.56 0.03 25.48
C SER A 305 25.60 -0.96 26.12
N GLN A 306 25.21 -0.73 27.38
CA GLN A 306 24.17 -1.52 28.04
C GLN A 306 22.79 -1.29 27.39
N TRP A 307 22.49 -0.04 27.02
CA TRP A 307 21.26 0.30 26.31
C TRP A 307 21.18 -0.42 24.97
N MET A 308 22.28 -0.45 24.20
CA MET A 308 22.34 -1.19 22.94
C MET A 308 22.12 -2.70 23.14
N ALA A 309 22.77 -3.30 24.13
CA ALA A 309 22.70 -4.74 24.33
C ALA A 309 21.27 -5.20 24.72
N VAL A 310 20.62 -4.49 25.64
CA VAL A 310 19.33 -4.94 26.22
C VAL A 310 18.35 -3.80 26.52
N GLY A 311 18.83 -2.59 26.80
CA GLY A 311 17.99 -1.47 27.26
C GLY A 311 17.06 -0.89 26.19
N HIS A 312 17.37 -1.05 24.90
CA HIS A 312 16.66 -0.46 23.76
C HIS A 312 15.20 -0.91 23.62
N THR A 313 14.78 -1.96 24.32
CA THR A 313 13.38 -2.44 24.39
C THR A 313 12.59 -1.83 25.55
N SER A 314 13.25 -1.12 26.46
CA SER A 314 12.68 -0.67 27.74
C SER A 314 12.72 0.84 27.95
N VAL A 315 13.68 1.52 27.31
CA VAL A 315 14.00 2.94 27.48
C VAL A 315 14.27 3.56 26.10
N SER A 316 13.71 4.73 25.83
CA SER A 316 14.04 5.52 24.63
C SER A 316 15.40 6.20 24.77
N LEU A 317 16.20 6.28 23.71
CA LEU A 317 17.44 7.07 23.71
C LEU A 317 17.17 8.48 23.18
N ILE A 318 17.73 9.50 23.83
CA ILE A 318 17.73 10.88 23.34
C ILE A 318 19.18 11.33 23.19
N LEU A 319 19.57 11.69 21.97
CA LEU A 319 20.86 12.29 21.64
C LEU A 319 20.68 13.81 21.49
N SER A 320 21.13 14.57 22.50
CA SER A 320 21.08 16.03 22.48
C SER A 320 22.43 16.64 22.10
N GLY A 321 22.43 17.88 21.63
CA GLY A 321 23.66 18.64 21.38
C GLY A 321 23.57 19.48 20.10
N LEU A 322 24.55 20.31 19.84
CA LEU A 322 24.52 21.22 18.69
C LEU A 322 24.41 20.49 17.34
N GLY A 323 23.87 21.19 16.34
CA GLY A 323 23.78 20.68 14.96
C GLY A 323 25.16 20.36 14.37
N GLY A 324 25.19 19.45 13.39
CA GLY A 324 26.42 19.11 12.65
C GLY A 324 27.43 18.25 13.41
N ARG A 325 27.04 17.60 14.51
CA ARG A 325 27.90 16.73 15.34
C ARG A 325 27.79 15.23 15.05
N GLY A 326 27.06 14.82 14.01
CA GLY A 326 26.90 13.41 13.65
C GLY A 326 25.84 12.65 14.45
N LYS A 327 24.95 13.34 15.18
CA LYS A 327 23.95 12.72 16.08
C LYS A 327 22.93 11.88 15.31
N THR A 328 22.41 12.42 14.22
CA THR A 328 21.36 11.79 13.41
C THR A 328 21.93 10.57 12.68
N GLU A 329 23.13 10.69 12.15
CA GLU A 329 23.85 9.62 11.47
C GLU A 329 24.22 8.50 12.46
N LEU A 330 24.66 8.85 13.68
CA LEU A 330 24.87 7.86 14.74
C LEU A 330 23.55 7.18 15.14
N ALA A 331 22.46 7.93 15.32
CA ALA A 331 21.14 7.38 15.64
C ALA A 331 20.70 6.33 14.62
N CYS A 332 20.83 6.65 13.33
CA CYS A 332 20.56 5.73 12.23
C CYS A 332 21.46 4.48 12.30
N SER A 333 22.76 4.66 12.58
CA SER A 333 23.74 3.56 12.67
C SER A 333 23.46 2.62 13.84
N LEU A 334 23.17 3.19 15.02
CA LEU A 334 22.74 2.44 16.21
C LEU A 334 21.48 1.64 15.93
N MET A 335 20.48 2.29 15.32
CA MET A 335 19.21 1.63 15.03
C MET A 335 19.36 0.53 13.98
N SER A 336 20.19 0.75 12.95
CA SER A 336 20.52 -0.28 11.96
C SER A 336 21.22 -1.48 12.58
N ALA A 337 22.05 -1.28 13.60
CA ALA A 337 22.72 -2.36 14.33
C ALA A 337 21.78 -3.15 15.23
N ILE A 338 20.75 -2.49 15.79
CA ILE A 338 19.71 -3.11 16.63
C ILE A 338 18.66 -3.84 15.77
N CYS A 339 18.24 -3.23 14.66
CA CYS A 339 17.13 -3.68 13.82
C CYS A 339 17.63 -4.28 12.49
N GLN A 340 18.62 -5.17 12.53
CA GLN A 340 19.38 -5.64 11.36
C GLN A 340 18.51 -6.24 10.24
N GLU A 341 17.45 -6.96 10.61
CA GLU A 341 16.62 -7.69 9.65
C GLU A 341 15.51 -6.82 9.04
N ASN A 342 14.93 -5.91 9.82
CA ASN A 342 13.68 -5.23 9.45
C ASN A 342 13.83 -3.72 9.24
N GLY A 343 15.00 -3.14 9.56
CA GLY A 343 15.28 -1.72 9.40
C GLY A 343 14.57 -0.83 10.42
N PHE A 344 14.52 0.46 10.14
CA PHE A 344 13.91 1.46 11.00
C PHE A 344 13.23 2.57 10.22
N HIS A 345 12.26 3.23 10.83
CA HIS A 345 11.64 4.41 10.25
C HIS A 345 12.39 5.67 10.66
N PHE A 346 12.89 6.43 9.70
CA PHE A 346 13.43 7.77 9.87
C PHE A 346 12.34 8.81 9.61
N ILE A 347 12.03 9.64 10.61
CA ILE A 347 11.07 10.74 10.47
C ILE A 347 11.66 12.03 11.01
N ASN A 348 11.40 13.15 10.33
CA ASN A 348 11.79 14.50 10.76
C ASN A 348 10.66 15.27 11.45
N LYS A 349 9.45 14.70 11.49
CA LYS A 349 8.27 15.29 12.12
C LYS A 349 7.43 14.19 12.74
N LEU A 350 7.06 14.35 14.01
CA LEU A 350 6.23 13.37 14.73
C LEU A 350 4.88 13.10 14.04
N ASP A 351 4.29 14.10 13.37
CA ASP A 351 3.04 13.91 12.62
C ASP A 351 3.13 12.85 11.51
N ARG A 352 4.34 12.48 11.07
CA ARG A 352 4.56 11.39 10.11
C ARG A 352 4.31 10.02 10.72
N LEU A 353 4.24 9.90 12.04
CA LEU A 353 3.88 8.65 12.72
C LEU A 353 2.54 8.09 12.26
N ARG A 354 1.58 8.95 11.89
CA ARG A 354 0.28 8.49 11.37
C ARG A 354 0.40 7.83 10.00
N ASP A 355 1.46 8.11 9.25
CA ASP A 355 1.67 7.65 7.87
C ASP A 355 2.53 6.37 7.82
N ILE A 356 3.13 5.95 8.94
CA ILE A 356 4.00 4.77 9.03
C ILE A 356 3.32 3.62 9.79
N TYR A 357 3.78 2.40 9.54
CA TYR A 357 3.35 1.20 10.24
C TYR A 357 4.58 0.43 10.70
N LEU A 358 4.74 0.34 12.02
CA LEU A 358 5.86 -0.32 12.66
C LEU A 358 5.53 -1.80 12.86
N VAL A 359 6.33 -2.70 12.29
CA VAL A 359 6.28 -4.13 12.59
C VAL A 359 7.28 -4.51 13.69
N ARG A 360 7.13 -5.73 14.22
CA ARG A 360 8.06 -6.25 15.22
C ARG A 360 9.48 -6.29 14.64
N GLY A 361 10.45 -5.84 15.44
CA GLY A 361 11.85 -5.79 15.03
C GLY A 361 12.23 -4.56 14.22
N GLN A 362 11.29 -3.63 13.96
CA GLN A 362 11.62 -2.31 13.42
C GLN A 362 11.83 -1.28 14.52
N GLY A 363 12.70 -0.31 14.23
CA GLY A 363 12.97 0.84 15.07
C GLY A 363 12.35 2.13 14.56
N LEU A 364 12.43 3.18 15.39
CA LEU A 364 12.04 4.54 15.04
C LEU A 364 13.16 5.52 15.39
N VAL A 365 13.60 6.30 14.41
CA VAL A 365 14.51 7.43 14.57
C VAL A 365 13.73 8.71 14.28
N VAL A 366 13.66 9.61 15.27
CA VAL A 366 12.99 10.90 15.15
C VAL A 366 14.04 12.00 15.16
N ASP A 367 14.20 12.66 14.02
CA ASP A 367 15.11 13.79 13.88
C ASP A 367 14.47 15.12 14.23
N GLU A 368 15.31 16.07 14.62
CA GLU A 368 14.92 17.41 15.09
C GLU A 368 13.81 17.38 16.14
N ALA A 369 13.84 16.37 17.02
CA ALA A 369 12.78 16.13 17.97
C ALA A 369 12.63 17.29 18.96
N CYS A 370 11.39 17.70 19.22
CA CYS A 370 11.03 18.63 20.28
C CYS A 370 9.60 18.33 20.77
N LEU A 371 9.44 18.14 22.08
CA LEU A 371 8.17 17.81 22.72
C LEU A 371 7.56 18.99 23.47
N GLN A 372 8.19 20.17 23.44
CA GLN A 372 7.78 21.35 24.21
C GLN A 372 6.32 21.75 24.00
N ASN A 373 5.81 21.60 22.78
CA ASN A 373 4.45 21.97 22.38
C ASN A 373 3.43 20.81 22.54
N ARG A 374 3.80 19.75 23.25
CA ARG A 374 2.93 18.59 23.51
C ARG A 374 2.42 18.62 24.94
N THR A 375 1.39 17.83 25.22
CA THR A 375 1.02 17.57 26.62
C THR A 375 2.08 16.70 27.28
N VAL A 376 2.18 16.76 28.61
CA VAL A 376 3.12 15.90 29.36
C VAL A 376 2.80 14.43 29.19
N ASP A 377 1.53 14.08 28.97
CA ASP A 377 1.10 12.70 28.77
C ASP A 377 1.41 12.21 27.36
N ASP A 378 1.25 13.04 26.32
CA ASP A 378 1.75 12.74 24.97
C ASP A 378 3.25 12.48 24.98
N ALA A 379 4.02 13.29 25.72
CA ALA A 379 5.47 13.13 25.87
C ALA A 379 5.81 11.80 26.57
N LYS A 380 5.08 11.42 27.62
CA LYS A 380 5.26 10.11 28.27
C LYS A 380 4.91 8.96 27.33
N ASP A 381 3.87 9.11 26.52
CA ASP A 381 3.39 8.05 25.62
C ASP A 381 4.36 7.81 24.46
N ILE A 382 4.85 8.85 23.80
CA ILE A 382 5.84 8.68 22.72
C ILE A 382 7.17 8.10 23.22
N LEU A 383 7.53 8.32 24.50
CA LEU A 383 8.75 7.77 25.11
C LEU A 383 8.57 6.37 25.72
N ASP A 384 7.35 5.89 25.91
CA ASP A 384 7.09 4.63 26.60
C ASP A 384 7.16 3.41 25.67
N LEU A 385 8.11 2.52 25.94
CA LEU A 385 8.28 1.26 25.22
C LEU A 385 7.51 0.09 25.86
N LYS A 386 6.98 0.24 27.07
CA LYS A 386 6.38 -0.89 27.81
C LYS A 386 4.96 -1.23 27.37
N LYS A 387 4.27 -0.31 26.70
CA LYS A 387 2.89 -0.45 26.25
C LYS A 387 2.77 -0.08 24.78
N ASP A 388 1.70 -0.55 24.16
CA ASP A 388 1.25 -0.02 22.88
C ASP A 388 0.76 1.41 23.10
N ARG A 389 1.18 2.34 22.22
CA ARG A 389 0.89 3.77 22.36
C ARG A 389 0.26 4.30 21.09
N ASP A 390 -0.84 5.03 21.27
CA ASP A 390 -1.44 5.86 20.24
C ASP A 390 -0.94 7.29 20.52
N VAL A 391 -0.14 7.82 19.60
CA VAL A 391 0.56 9.10 19.73
C VAL A 391 -0.20 10.16 18.96
N SER A 392 -0.62 11.20 19.66
CA SER A 392 -1.38 12.31 19.08
C SER A 392 -0.63 12.94 17.89
N CYS A 393 -1.27 12.90 16.71
CA CYS A 393 -0.79 13.52 15.48
C CYS A 393 -1.94 14.32 14.85
N ARG A 394 -1.64 15.33 14.03
CA ARG A 394 -2.72 16.14 13.40
C ARG A 394 -3.69 15.24 12.63
N ASN A 395 -5.00 15.44 12.84
CA ASN A 395 -6.14 14.76 12.19
C ASN A 395 -6.30 13.26 12.48
N ARG A 396 -5.23 12.54 12.85
CA ARG A 396 -5.26 11.11 13.16
C ARG A 396 -4.02 10.73 13.96
N ASP A 397 -4.20 9.93 15.00
CA ASP A 397 -3.10 9.42 15.83
C ASP A 397 -2.21 8.43 15.07
N GLY A 398 -0.92 8.41 15.43
CA GLY A 398 0.05 7.42 14.96
C GLY A 398 0.25 6.34 16.01
N ARG A 399 0.26 5.06 15.61
CA ARG A 399 0.39 3.95 16.56
C ARG A 399 1.83 3.44 16.62
N VAL A 400 2.36 3.30 17.83
CA VAL A 400 3.69 2.77 18.11
C VAL A 400 3.53 1.51 18.98
N PRO A 401 3.89 0.31 18.49
CA PRO A 401 3.82 -0.91 19.27
C PRO A 401 4.74 -0.89 20.51
N LYS A 402 4.39 -1.71 21.50
CA LYS A 402 5.29 -2.00 22.62
C LYS A 402 6.61 -2.59 22.13
N GLY A 403 7.70 -2.26 22.82
CA GLY A 403 9.04 -2.78 22.55
C GLY A 403 9.70 -2.22 21.29
N THR A 404 9.05 -1.35 20.52
CA THR A 404 9.67 -0.66 19.39
C THR A 404 10.81 0.23 19.89
N PRO A 405 12.08 -0.02 19.50
CA PRO A 405 13.21 0.80 19.90
C PRO A 405 13.11 2.20 19.30
N ARG A 406 13.47 3.22 20.09
CA ARG A 406 13.29 4.64 19.72
C ARG A 406 14.54 5.43 20.03
N ILE A 407 14.99 6.22 19.06
CA ILE A 407 16.05 7.20 19.22
C ILE A 407 15.53 8.56 18.77
N PHE A 408 15.74 9.59 19.58
CA PHE A 408 15.41 10.98 19.27
C PHE A 408 16.70 11.77 19.14
N SER A 409 16.96 12.41 18.00
CA SER A 409 18.03 13.39 17.86
C SER A 409 17.46 14.79 18.03
N THR A 410 18.11 15.61 18.86
CA THR A 410 17.63 16.97 19.15
C THR A 410 18.77 17.95 19.34
N ASN A 411 18.53 19.21 18.98
CA ASN A 411 19.43 20.32 19.29
C ASN A 411 19.01 21.08 20.57
N TRP A 412 17.91 20.66 21.20
CA TRP A 412 17.36 21.30 22.39
C TRP A 412 18.00 20.72 23.66
N GLU A 413 18.21 21.59 24.64
CA GLU A 413 18.57 21.18 26.00
C GLU A 413 17.38 20.53 26.72
N TYR A 414 17.65 19.76 27.77
CA TYR A 414 16.64 19.01 28.52
C TYR A 414 15.44 19.88 28.93
N ASP A 415 15.70 21.07 29.47
CA ASP A 415 14.68 21.99 29.97
C ASP A 415 13.84 22.68 28.89
N GLN A 416 14.28 22.59 27.63
CA GLN A 416 13.63 23.16 26.45
C GLN A 416 12.95 22.09 25.61
N PHE A 417 13.40 20.83 25.71
CA PHE A 417 12.85 19.72 24.94
C PHE A 417 11.45 19.30 25.40
N PHE A 418 11.19 19.37 26.70
CA PHE A 418 9.93 18.92 27.30
C PHE A 418 8.93 20.06 27.57
N PRO A 419 7.62 19.75 27.68
CA PRO A 419 6.60 20.71 28.10
C PRO A 419 6.89 21.31 29.48
N ALA A 420 6.38 22.51 29.76
CA ALA A 420 6.59 23.17 31.06
C ALA A 420 6.16 22.29 32.26
N ASP A 421 5.04 21.59 32.14
CA ASP A 421 4.49 20.71 33.18
C ASP A 421 5.36 19.46 33.44
N ALA A 422 6.29 19.14 32.55
CA ALA A 422 7.28 18.09 32.77
C ALA A 422 8.24 18.42 33.91
N LYS A 423 8.37 19.71 34.29
CA LYS A 423 9.24 20.18 35.38
C LYS A 423 8.68 19.88 36.76
N LEU A 424 7.40 19.51 36.87
CA LEU A 424 6.80 19.04 38.12
C LEU A 424 7.46 17.72 38.53
N THR A 425 7.84 17.58 39.80
CA THR A 425 8.65 16.46 40.32
C THR A 425 8.11 15.08 39.92
N GLN A 426 6.80 14.86 40.04
CA GLN A 426 6.15 13.60 39.68
C GLN A 426 6.27 13.28 38.17
N ASN A 427 6.22 14.31 37.31
CA ASN A 427 6.36 14.14 35.87
C ASN A 427 7.82 13.93 35.45
N GLN A 428 8.76 14.59 36.13
CA GLN A 428 10.20 14.39 35.90
C GLN A 428 10.60 12.93 36.14
N GLU A 429 10.22 12.34 37.27
CA GLU A 429 10.52 10.93 37.57
C GLU A 429 9.91 9.98 36.53
N ALA A 430 8.68 10.26 36.14
CA ALA A 430 7.99 9.50 35.09
C ALA A 430 8.72 9.60 33.74
N ILE A 431 9.27 10.75 33.37
CA ILE A 431 10.02 10.91 32.14
C ILE A 431 11.39 10.24 32.25
N ARG A 432 12.13 10.49 33.34
CA ARG A 432 13.48 9.94 33.57
C ARG A 432 13.53 8.42 33.46
N ARG A 433 12.55 7.71 34.03
CA ARG A 433 12.51 6.23 33.92
C ARG A 433 12.24 5.68 32.51
N ARG A 434 11.91 6.53 31.54
CA ARG A 434 11.59 6.17 30.14
C ARG A 434 12.69 6.56 29.17
N ILE A 435 13.69 7.33 29.60
CA ILE A 435 14.71 7.86 28.71
C ILE A 435 16.12 7.55 29.22
N LEU A 436 17.03 7.38 28.26
CA LEU A 436 18.46 7.56 28.44
C LEU A 436 18.81 8.84 27.68
N TRP A 437 19.24 9.87 28.41
CA TRP A 437 19.62 11.16 27.82
C TRP A 437 21.13 11.24 27.68
N VAL A 438 21.62 11.42 26.45
CA VAL A 438 23.06 11.51 26.15
C VAL A 438 23.33 12.83 25.45
N THR A 439 24.18 13.66 26.06
CA THR A 439 24.61 14.93 25.49
C THR A 439 25.88 14.74 24.66
N VAL A 440 25.85 15.24 23.43
CA VAL A 440 26.93 15.19 22.45
C VAL A 440 27.53 16.58 22.30
N ASP A 441 28.75 16.74 22.81
CA ASP A 441 29.49 18.02 22.83
C ASP A 441 30.53 18.15 21.69
N ARG A 442 30.93 17.02 21.11
CA ARG A 442 31.94 16.91 20.04
C ARG A 442 31.39 16.24 18.79
N ASP A 443 32.11 16.38 17.67
CA ASP A 443 31.78 15.64 16.46
C ASP A 443 32.04 14.15 16.69
N LEU A 444 31.04 13.32 16.39
CA LEU A 444 31.10 11.88 16.62
C LEU A 444 31.72 11.10 15.47
N ARG A 445 31.97 11.72 14.33
CA ARG A 445 32.47 11.03 13.13
C ARG A 445 33.99 10.87 13.20
N ILE A 446 34.48 9.65 13.05
CA ILE A 446 35.91 9.35 12.92
C ILE A 446 36.22 9.16 11.44
N ASN A 447 36.34 10.24 10.66
CA ASN A 447 36.75 10.19 9.25
C ASN A 447 36.06 9.09 8.40
N ALA A 448 34.73 8.94 8.51
CA ALA A 448 34.02 7.90 7.79
C ALA A 448 33.91 8.25 6.29
N ALA A 449 34.66 7.54 5.43
CA ALA A 449 34.28 7.41 4.04
C ALA A 449 32.90 6.71 3.98
N PRO A 450 31.98 7.12 3.09
CA PRO A 450 30.70 6.44 2.93
C PRO A 450 30.93 4.95 2.65
N ALA A 451 30.07 4.09 3.20
CA ALA A 451 30.21 2.65 3.01
C ALA A 451 30.32 2.32 1.52
N ALA A 452 31.38 1.63 1.12
CA ALA A 452 31.59 1.24 -0.27
C ALA A 452 30.35 0.47 -0.76
N PRO A 453 29.78 0.83 -1.93
CA PRO A 453 28.77 -0.01 -2.56
C PRO A 453 29.35 -1.42 -2.70
N LEU A 454 28.54 -2.45 -2.41
CA LEU A 454 28.96 -3.82 -2.67
C LEU A 454 29.39 -3.93 -4.14
N PRO A 455 30.48 -4.66 -4.45
CA PRO A 455 30.79 -4.99 -5.83
C PRO A 455 29.56 -5.67 -6.41
N LEU A 456 29.04 -5.10 -7.50
CA LEU A 456 28.07 -5.79 -8.34
C LEU A 456 28.69 -7.16 -8.64
N GLU A 457 28.04 -8.24 -8.20
CA GLU A 457 28.46 -9.56 -8.64
C GLU A 457 28.50 -9.54 -10.17
N PRO A 458 29.61 -9.96 -10.80
CA PRO A 458 29.71 -9.95 -12.24
C PRO A 458 28.54 -10.77 -12.77
N LEU A 459 27.69 -10.11 -13.56
CA LEU A 459 26.78 -10.77 -14.48
C LEU A 459 27.64 -11.75 -15.26
N THR A 460 27.44 -13.05 -15.00
CA THR A 460 27.98 -14.11 -15.82
C THR A 460 27.48 -13.85 -17.24
N SER A 461 28.42 -13.42 -18.08
CA SER A 461 28.22 -13.11 -19.48
C SER A 461 28.09 -14.41 -20.25
N ASP A 462 26.89 -14.99 -20.24
CA ASP A 462 26.51 -16.09 -21.12
C ASP A 462 25.11 -15.80 -21.69
N GLU A 463 25.02 -14.81 -22.58
CA GLU A 463 24.05 -14.87 -23.69
C GLU A 463 24.74 -14.31 -24.93
N GLU A 464 25.15 -15.25 -25.77
CA GLU A 464 25.68 -15.06 -27.12
C GLU A 464 24.68 -14.35 -28.04
N ASP A 465 25.26 -13.50 -28.90
CA ASP A 465 24.95 -13.36 -30.33
C ASP A 465 23.64 -13.99 -30.83
N VAL A 466 22.58 -13.18 -30.82
CA VAL A 466 21.52 -13.27 -31.83
C VAL A 466 21.21 -11.85 -32.25
N PHE A 467 21.97 -11.29 -33.20
CA PHE A 467 21.50 -10.43 -34.30
C PHE A 467 22.72 -9.94 -35.08
N GLY A 468 23.21 -10.84 -35.95
CA GLY A 468 24.06 -10.45 -37.07
C GLY A 468 23.26 -9.75 -38.17
N HIS A 469 23.95 -8.84 -38.84
CA HIS A 469 23.62 -8.15 -40.10
C HIS A 469 22.61 -7.01 -40.01
N GLY A 470 22.87 -5.81 -40.55
CA GLY A 470 23.99 -5.32 -41.35
C GLY A 470 23.65 -3.89 -41.78
N GLY A 471 24.66 -3.03 -41.93
CA GLY A 471 24.43 -1.63 -42.31
C GLY A 471 25.72 -0.84 -42.36
N GLN A 472 26.40 -0.95 -43.49
CA GLN A 472 27.66 -0.33 -43.89
C GLN A 472 27.87 1.14 -43.48
N LEU A 473 29.07 1.38 -42.98
CA LEU A 473 29.86 2.61 -43.07
C LEU A 473 29.99 3.10 -44.52
N LEU A 474 29.84 4.40 -44.73
CA LEU A 474 30.61 5.12 -45.74
C LEU A 474 31.20 6.39 -45.12
N ASP A 475 32.51 6.50 -45.31
CA ASP A 475 33.43 7.55 -44.91
C ASP A 475 33.07 8.94 -45.47
N GLY A 476 33.56 9.99 -44.81
CA GLY A 476 33.53 11.33 -45.37
C GLY A 476 34.11 12.44 -44.48
N ALA A 477 35.43 12.39 -44.24
CA ALA A 477 36.37 13.51 -44.11
C ALA A 477 35.92 14.83 -43.40
N ALA A 478 36.60 15.14 -42.29
CA ALA A 478 36.90 16.52 -41.87
C ALA A 478 38.03 17.11 -42.78
N PRO A 479 38.53 18.36 -42.60
CA PRO A 479 38.05 19.51 -41.80
C PRO A 479 38.06 20.85 -42.60
N ASN A 480 37.48 21.93 -42.05
CA ASN A 480 38.13 23.26 -41.89
C ASN A 480 37.13 24.35 -41.43
N SER A 481 37.70 25.32 -40.70
CA SER A 481 37.17 26.56 -40.09
C SER A 481 36.31 26.45 -38.83
#